data_AF-A0A4Q7G6W1-F1
#
_entry.id   AF-A0A4Q7G6W1-F1
#
_cell.length_a   1.000
_cell.length_b   1.000
_cell.length_c   1.000
_cell.angle_alpha   90.00
_cell.angle_beta   90.00
_cell.angle_gamma   90.00
#
_symmetry.space_group_name_H-M   'P 1'
#
loop_
_entity.id
_entity.type
_entity.pdbx_description
1 polymer ?
#
loop_
_entity_poly.entity_id
_entity_poly.type
_entity_poly.pdbx_seq_one_letter_code
_entity_poly.pdbx_strand_id
1 'polypeptide(L)'
;MSQDPGQWFAFVWSGWTATWPTQLLAIIWILWVMSWVAASVWSGQTKKHVMTSDSLRYRIPILVGAILFLPWTGQVLGEKPLWQFGSFGIYVMAVLTLAGISFTWWARIHLGRFWSNAITHKEGHHVIDTGPYGLVRHPIYTGLIAGMLVTGVAVGTVTAILGAVLISLGMAQKARMEEVFLSAELGAEEYGAYRRRVPMLIPFMPAG
;
A
#
# COMPACT_ATOMS: atom_id res chain seq x y z
N MET A 1 -3.07 27.78 25.23
CA MET A 1 -2.35 27.53 23.96
C MET A 1 -3.39 27.26 22.89
N SER A 2 -3.86 28.30 22.21
CA SER A 2 -4.78 28.17 21.07
C SER A 2 -4.02 27.53 19.91
N GLN A 3 -4.38 26.30 19.54
CA GLN A 3 -3.90 25.72 18.30
C GLN A 3 -4.54 26.50 17.16
N ASP A 4 -3.78 27.40 16.55
CA ASP A 4 -4.17 28.05 15.30
C ASP A 4 -4.28 26.95 14.24
N PRO A 5 -5.47 26.69 13.66
CA PRO A 5 -5.63 25.69 12.61
C PRO A 5 -4.64 25.87 11.47
N GLY A 6 -4.24 27.13 11.17
CA GLY A 6 -3.26 27.45 10.14
C GLY A 6 -1.88 26.84 10.41
N GLN A 7 -1.46 26.73 11.68
CA GLN A 7 -0.19 26.10 12.03
C GLN A 7 -0.22 24.59 11.81
N TRP A 8 -1.35 23.93 12.09
CA TRP A 8 -1.50 22.51 11.80
C TRP A 8 -1.51 22.23 10.29
N PHE A 9 -2.19 23.05 9.49
CA PHE A 9 -2.15 22.95 8.03
C PHE A 9 -0.75 23.20 7.46
N ALA A 10 -0.08 24.28 7.89
CA ALA A 10 1.29 24.57 7.48
C ALA A 10 2.28 23.46 7.90
N PHE A 11 2.01 22.81 9.04
CA PHE A 11 2.79 21.69 9.55
C PHE A 11 2.54 20.39 8.77
N VAL A 12 1.31 20.05 8.39
CA VAL A 12 1.02 18.86 7.55
C VAL A 12 1.54 19.06 6.13
N TRP A 13 1.49 20.30 5.62
CA TRP A 13 2.03 20.68 4.31
C TRP A 13 3.50 21.09 4.35
N SER A 14 4.27 20.61 5.32
CA SER A 14 5.69 20.98 5.48
C SER A 14 6.65 20.00 4.79
N GLY A 15 7.88 20.45 4.53
CA GLY A 15 8.93 19.62 3.94
C GLY A 15 8.71 19.40 2.44
N TRP A 16 8.90 18.17 1.96
CA TRP A 16 8.71 17.87 0.54
C TRP A 16 7.23 17.95 0.09
N THR A 17 6.27 18.01 1.02
CA THR A 17 4.86 18.29 0.70
C THR A 17 4.55 19.79 0.65
N ALA A 18 5.53 20.66 0.89
CA ALA A 18 5.35 22.11 0.86
C ALA A 18 5.63 22.75 -0.51
N THR A 19 6.39 22.06 -1.35
CA THR A 19 6.88 22.61 -2.62
C THR A 19 6.10 22.05 -3.80
N TRP A 20 5.78 22.89 -4.77
CA TRP A 20 5.35 22.40 -6.08
C TRP A 20 6.58 21.95 -6.90
N PRO A 21 6.53 20.85 -7.67
CA PRO A 21 5.40 19.93 -7.89
C PRO A 21 5.32 18.73 -6.94
N THR A 22 6.19 18.60 -5.93
CA THR A 22 6.22 17.44 -5.03
C THR A 22 4.93 17.28 -4.21
N GLN A 23 4.20 18.36 -3.97
CA GLN A 23 2.81 18.39 -3.47
C GLN A 23 1.86 17.42 -4.19
N LEU A 24 2.06 17.20 -5.50
CA LEU A 24 1.21 16.30 -6.27
C LEU A 24 1.21 14.88 -5.72
N LEU A 25 2.36 14.38 -5.25
CA LEU A 25 2.46 13.06 -4.65
C LEU A 25 1.59 12.95 -3.40
N ALA A 26 1.62 13.97 -2.54
CA ALA A 26 0.78 14.02 -1.35
C ALA A 26 -0.72 14.08 -1.70
N ILE A 27 -1.08 14.90 -2.69
CA ILE A 27 -2.46 15.01 -3.18
C ILE A 27 -2.95 13.65 -3.72
N ILE A 28 -2.14 12.96 -4.51
CA ILE A 28 -2.45 11.63 -5.04
C ILE A 28 -2.74 10.65 -3.90
N TRP A 29 -1.87 10.59 -2.88
CA TRP A 29 -2.06 9.72 -1.72
C TRP A 29 -3.30 10.08 -0.91
N ILE A 30 -3.56 11.37 -0.69
CA ILE A 30 -4.72 11.84 0.06
C ILE A 30 -6.03 11.52 -0.67
N LEU A 31 -6.10 11.82 -1.97
CA LEU A 31 -7.24 11.45 -2.82
C LEU A 31 -7.44 9.93 -2.81
N TRP A 32 -6.36 9.16 -2.89
CA TRP A 32 -6.43 7.71 -2.80
C TRP A 32 -6.98 7.25 -1.45
N VAL A 33 -6.45 7.71 -0.31
CA VAL A 33 -6.94 7.35 1.03
C VAL A 33 -8.42 7.73 1.18
N MET A 34 -8.80 8.94 0.79
CA MET A 34 -10.19 9.39 0.87
C MET A 34 -11.12 8.51 0.04
N SER A 35 -10.74 8.22 -1.21
CA SER A 35 -11.51 7.34 -2.09
C SER A 35 -11.60 5.91 -1.53
N TRP A 36 -10.50 5.42 -0.94
CA TRP A 36 -10.42 4.07 -0.40
C TRP A 36 -11.35 3.90 0.81
N VAL A 37 -11.29 4.85 1.74
CA VAL A 37 -12.14 4.91 2.94
C VAL A 37 -13.60 5.06 2.55
N ALA A 38 -13.93 5.97 1.63
CA ALA A 38 -15.32 6.18 1.17
C ALA A 38 -15.93 4.88 0.65
N ALA A 39 -15.24 4.18 -0.24
CA ALA A 39 -15.72 2.90 -0.74
C ALA A 39 -15.67 1.78 0.32
N SER A 40 -14.82 1.88 1.34
CA SER A 40 -14.76 0.90 2.43
C SER A 40 -15.96 1.01 3.37
N VAL A 41 -16.49 2.22 3.56
CA VAL A 41 -17.71 2.44 4.33
C VAL A 41 -18.92 1.83 3.62
N TRP A 42 -18.93 1.86 2.28
CA TRP A 42 -20.01 1.25 1.49
C TRP A 42 -19.96 -0.28 1.41
N SER A 43 -18.81 -0.91 1.62
CA SER A 43 -18.64 -2.36 1.42
C SER A 43 -19.09 -3.27 2.59
N GLY A 44 -19.72 -2.73 3.63
CA GLY A 44 -20.29 -3.51 4.75
C GLY A 44 -19.24 -4.06 5.74
N GLN A 45 -19.61 -4.13 7.02
CA GLN A 45 -18.70 -4.38 8.13
C GLN A 45 -18.11 -5.80 8.15
N THR A 46 -16.78 -5.86 8.23
CA THR A 46 -16.04 -7.09 8.45
C THR A 46 -16.13 -7.50 9.93
N LYS A 47 -16.64 -8.71 10.23
CA LYS A 47 -16.66 -9.25 11.59
C LYS A 47 -15.24 -9.46 12.13
N LYS A 48 -15.06 -8.91 13.34
CA LYS A 48 -13.94 -8.96 14.30
C LYS A 48 -12.79 -9.94 13.98
N HIS A 49 -11.62 -9.37 13.68
CA HIS A 49 -10.34 -10.07 13.57
C HIS A 49 -9.89 -10.58 14.96
N VAL A 50 -9.54 -11.86 15.08
CA VAL A 50 -8.84 -12.40 16.26
C VAL A 50 -7.40 -11.92 16.19
N MET A 51 -6.99 -11.05 17.10
CA MET A 51 -5.63 -10.50 17.13
C MET A 51 -4.66 -11.60 17.58
N THR A 52 -4.19 -12.42 16.64
CA THR A 52 -3.20 -13.47 16.91
C THR A 52 -1.83 -12.81 17.08
N SER A 53 -1.00 -13.30 18.01
CA SER A 53 0.37 -12.81 18.26
C SER A 53 1.23 -12.75 16.98
N ASP A 54 0.93 -13.62 16.01
CA ASP A 54 1.58 -13.66 14.70
C ASP A 54 1.36 -12.38 13.86
N SER A 55 0.32 -11.59 14.16
CA SER A 55 0.03 -10.34 13.45
C SER A 55 1.03 -9.22 13.75
N LEU A 56 1.74 -9.28 14.88
CA LEU A 56 2.75 -8.28 15.22
C LEU A 56 3.91 -8.26 14.22
N ARG A 57 4.22 -9.41 13.63
CA ARG A 57 5.38 -9.57 12.75
C ARG A 57 5.29 -8.70 11.49
N TYR A 58 4.11 -8.58 10.89
CA TYR A 58 3.89 -7.65 9.77
C TYR A 58 3.50 -6.24 10.22
N ARG A 59 2.84 -6.09 11.38
CA ARG A 59 2.37 -4.78 11.86
C ARG A 59 3.52 -3.87 12.27
N ILE A 60 4.53 -4.40 12.98
CA ILE A 60 5.69 -3.62 13.42
C ILE A 60 6.42 -2.96 12.24
N PRO A 61 6.86 -3.70 11.20
CA PRO A 61 7.55 -3.07 10.06
C PRO A 61 6.65 -2.11 9.29
N ILE A 62 5.34 -2.36 9.18
CA ILE A 62 4.40 -1.41 8.56
C ILE A 62 4.30 -0.13 9.39
N LEU A 63 4.16 -0.23 10.71
CA LEU A 63 4.02 0.95 11.58
C LEU A 63 5.31 1.77 11.64
N VAL A 64 6.45 1.11 11.84
CA VAL A 64 7.76 1.77 11.83
C VAL A 64 8.01 2.39 10.46
N GLY A 65 7.75 1.64 9.39
CA GLY A 65 7.91 2.13 8.04
C GLY A 65 6.99 3.31 7.72
N ALA A 66 5.74 3.27 8.18
CA ALA A 66 4.78 4.37 8.03
C ALA A 66 5.27 5.63 8.76
N ILE A 67 5.78 5.49 9.99
CA ILE A 67 6.37 6.62 10.73
C ILE A 67 7.54 7.21 9.93
N LEU A 68 8.51 6.39 9.50
CA LEU A 68 9.66 6.86 8.72
C LEU A 68 9.24 7.51 7.39
N PHE A 69 8.17 7.02 6.77
CA PHE A 69 7.68 7.53 5.49
C PHE A 69 6.99 8.90 5.61
N LEU A 70 6.62 9.33 6.82
CA LEU A 70 6.01 10.64 7.03
C LEU A 70 7.03 11.76 6.78
N PRO A 71 6.64 12.85 6.08
CA PRO A 71 7.52 14.00 5.84
C PRO A 71 8.12 14.59 7.13
N TRP A 72 7.38 14.48 8.23
CA TRP A 72 7.79 14.96 9.55
C TRP A 72 9.06 14.28 10.07
N THR A 73 9.24 12.97 9.84
CA THR A 73 10.41 12.25 10.37
C THR A 73 11.69 12.72 9.69
N GLY A 74 11.67 12.91 8.37
CA GLY A 74 12.80 13.51 7.66
C GLY A 74 13.13 14.93 8.15
N GLN A 75 12.12 15.74 8.45
CA GLN A 75 12.32 17.10 8.96
C GLN A 75 12.90 17.15 10.37
N VAL A 76 12.37 16.34 11.30
CA VAL A 76 12.87 16.26 12.68
C VAL A 76 14.33 15.80 12.69
N LEU A 77 14.70 14.90 11.78
CA LEU A 77 16.07 14.43 11.62
C LEU A 77 16.96 15.40 10.81
N GLY A 78 16.40 16.50 10.31
CA GLY A 78 17.13 17.49 9.52
C GLY A 78 17.67 16.94 8.20
N GLU A 79 17.01 15.92 7.64
CA GLU A 79 17.47 15.27 6.41
C GLU A 79 17.38 16.22 5.22
N LYS A 80 18.44 16.20 4.41
CA LYS A 80 18.43 16.78 3.07
C LYS A 80 18.20 15.65 2.07
N PRO A 81 17.37 15.85 1.03
CA PRO A 81 17.22 14.87 -0.03
C PRO A 81 18.58 14.49 -0.61
N LEU A 82 18.82 13.19 -0.75
CA LEU A 82 20.03 12.63 -1.38
C LEU A 82 20.13 13.04 -2.85
N TRP A 83 18.97 13.22 -3.50
CA TRP A 83 18.82 13.75 -4.84
C TRP A 83 17.53 14.55 -4.94
N GLN A 84 17.43 15.35 -6.00
CA GLN A 84 16.23 16.12 -6.32
C GLN A 84 15.91 15.95 -7.80
N PHE A 85 14.64 15.69 -8.09
CA PHE A 85 14.15 15.70 -9.46
C PHE A 85 13.71 17.11 -9.86
N GLY A 86 14.02 17.51 -11.09
CA GLY A 86 13.35 18.66 -11.70
C GLY A 86 11.86 18.40 -11.88
N SER A 87 11.09 19.43 -12.23
CA SER A 87 9.63 19.34 -12.32
C SER A 87 9.14 18.20 -13.23
N PHE A 88 9.80 18.01 -14.38
CA PHE A 88 9.50 16.90 -15.29
C PHE A 88 9.68 15.53 -14.61
N GLY A 89 10.77 15.34 -13.87
CA GLY A 89 11.03 14.10 -13.14
C GLY A 89 9.95 13.83 -12.09
N ILE A 90 9.50 14.85 -11.36
CA ILE A 90 8.39 14.70 -10.40
C ILE A 90 7.06 14.36 -11.09
N TYR A 91 6.76 14.94 -12.26
CA TYR A 91 5.57 14.56 -13.02
C TYR A 91 5.62 13.09 -13.46
N VAL A 92 6.78 12.61 -13.91
CA VAL A 92 6.98 11.18 -14.22
C VAL A 92 6.73 10.32 -12.99
N MET A 93 7.31 10.68 -11.83
CA MET A 93 7.08 9.94 -10.58
C MET A 93 5.60 9.97 -10.16
N ALA A 94 4.90 11.09 -10.35
CA ALA A 94 3.48 11.22 -10.06
C ALA A 94 2.64 10.29 -10.95
N VAL A 95 2.95 10.19 -12.24
CA VAL A 95 2.30 9.25 -13.17
C VAL A 95 2.55 7.79 -12.76
N LEU A 96 3.78 7.45 -12.38
CA LEU A 96 4.13 6.11 -11.91
C LEU A 96 3.39 5.75 -10.60
N THR A 97 3.29 6.69 -9.66
CA THR A 97 2.51 6.52 -8.43
C THR A 97 1.02 6.33 -8.74
N LEU A 98 0.47 7.13 -9.66
CA LEU A 98 -0.92 6.99 -10.12
C LEU A 98 -1.17 5.64 -10.80
N ALA A 99 -0.22 5.12 -11.57
CA ALA A 99 -0.34 3.80 -12.19
C ALA A 99 -0.43 2.70 -11.12
N GLY A 100 0.44 2.76 -10.10
CA GLY A 100 0.38 1.85 -8.94
C GLY A 100 -0.97 1.93 -8.22
N ILE A 101 -1.44 3.13 -7.92
CA ILE A 101 -2.76 3.37 -7.29
C ILE A 101 -3.91 2.86 -8.16
N SER A 102 -3.86 3.10 -9.46
CA SER A 102 -4.89 2.62 -10.39
C SER A 102 -4.95 1.10 -10.41
N PHE A 103 -3.80 0.43 -10.32
CA PHE A 103 -3.73 -1.03 -10.17
C PHE A 103 -4.40 -1.53 -8.88
N THR A 104 -4.26 -0.79 -7.76
CA THR A 104 -4.98 -1.11 -6.51
C THR A 104 -6.50 -1.05 -6.68
N TRP A 105 -6.98 -0.05 -7.42
CA TRP A 105 -8.40 0.15 -7.66
C TRP A 105 -8.97 -0.88 -8.61
N TRP A 106 -8.23 -1.21 -9.68
CA TRP A 106 -8.61 -2.29 -10.58
C TRP A 106 -8.80 -3.60 -9.81
N ALA A 107 -7.84 -3.95 -8.94
CA ALA A 107 -7.94 -5.13 -8.09
C ALA A 107 -9.16 -5.10 -7.17
N ARG A 108 -9.39 -3.98 -6.49
CA ARG A 108 -10.52 -3.84 -5.58
C ARG A 108 -11.86 -3.97 -6.30
N ILE A 109 -12.03 -3.28 -7.43
CA ILE A 109 -13.25 -3.32 -8.25
C ILE A 109 -13.47 -4.73 -8.79
N HIS A 110 -12.41 -5.37 -9.28
CA HIS A 110 -12.46 -6.74 -9.80
C HIS A 110 -12.87 -7.76 -8.75
N LEU A 111 -12.36 -7.62 -7.51
CA LEU A 111 -12.73 -8.49 -6.40
C LEU A 111 -14.18 -8.24 -5.92
N GLY A 112 -14.69 -7.02 -6.10
CA GLY A 112 -16.09 -6.66 -5.89
C GLY A 112 -16.61 -7.09 -4.51
N ARG A 113 -17.71 -7.84 -4.48
CA ARG A 113 -18.34 -8.34 -3.24
C ARG A 113 -17.45 -9.25 -2.40
N PHE A 114 -16.38 -9.82 -2.96
CA PHE A 114 -15.47 -10.68 -2.22
C PHE A 114 -14.41 -9.89 -1.46
N TRP A 115 -14.21 -8.61 -1.78
CA TRP A 115 -13.25 -7.75 -1.07
C TRP A 115 -13.64 -7.52 0.39
N SER A 116 -12.66 -7.62 1.30
CA SER A 116 -12.84 -7.41 2.73
C SER A 116 -11.58 -6.78 3.33
N ASN A 117 -11.74 -5.88 4.32
CA ASN A 117 -10.60 -5.29 5.03
C ASN A 117 -9.89 -6.29 5.95
N ALA A 118 -10.60 -7.33 6.39
CA ALA A 118 -10.01 -8.42 7.15
C ALA A 118 -10.19 -9.73 6.39
N ILE A 119 -9.29 -10.65 6.69
CA ILE A 119 -9.34 -12.03 6.25
C ILE A 119 -10.60 -12.65 6.87
N THR A 120 -11.66 -12.85 6.09
CA THR A 120 -12.94 -13.36 6.58
C THR A 120 -13.55 -14.35 5.61
N HIS A 121 -14.12 -15.41 6.18
CA HIS A 121 -15.00 -16.34 5.46
C HIS A 121 -16.14 -15.56 4.80
N LYS A 122 -16.27 -15.72 3.48
CA LYS A 122 -17.44 -15.29 2.72
C LYS A 122 -18.05 -16.54 2.09
N GLU A 123 -19.34 -16.78 2.33
CA GLU A 123 -20.03 -17.90 1.72
C GLU A 123 -19.90 -17.84 0.19
N GLY A 124 -19.47 -18.95 -0.44
CA GLY A 124 -19.24 -19.04 -1.88
C GLY A 124 -17.94 -18.38 -2.39
N HIS A 125 -17.00 -18.04 -1.49
CA HIS A 125 -15.66 -17.60 -1.88
C HIS A 125 -14.92 -18.74 -2.60
N HIS A 126 -14.36 -18.43 -3.76
CA HIS A 126 -13.55 -19.33 -4.59
C HIS A 126 -12.34 -18.55 -5.08
N VAL A 127 -11.35 -19.25 -5.67
CA VAL A 127 -10.17 -18.57 -6.21
C VAL A 127 -10.56 -17.70 -7.40
N ILE A 128 -10.28 -16.40 -7.29
CA ILE A 128 -10.40 -15.47 -8.41
C ILE A 128 -9.01 -15.32 -9.03
N ASP A 129 -8.82 -15.90 -10.23
CA ASP A 129 -7.54 -15.87 -10.96
C ASP A 129 -7.61 -15.05 -12.27
N THR A 130 -8.64 -14.20 -12.41
CA THR A 130 -8.85 -13.36 -13.58
C THR A 130 -8.49 -11.90 -13.33
N GLY A 131 -8.32 -11.14 -14.41
CA GLY A 131 -7.98 -9.71 -14.35
C GLY A 131 -6.64 -9.48 -13.62
N PRO A 132 -6.57 -8.56 -12.64
CA PRO A 132 -5.32 -8.25 -11.95
C PRO A 132 -4.83 -9.43 -11.09
N TYR A 133 -5.75 -10.31 -10.65
CA TYR A 133 -5.43 -11.53 -9.91
C TYR A 133 -4.86 -12.65 -10.81
N GLY A 134 -4.95 -12.52 -12.14
CA GLY A 134 -4.22 -13.39 -13.06
C GLY A 134 -2.76 -12.98 -13.26
N LEU A 135 -2.42 -11.73 -12.93
CA LEU A 135 -1.07 -11.18 -13.08
C LEU A 135 -0.22 -11.42 -11.83
N VAL A 136 -0.81 -11.16 -10.66
CA VAL A 136 -0.20 -11.37 -9.34
C VAL A 136 -1.29 -11.77 -8.35
N ARG A 137 -0.94 -12.49 -7.29
CA ARG A 137 -1.91 -12.96 -6.28
C ARG A 137 -2.38 -11.85 -5.34
N HIS A 138 -1.54 -10.84 -5.13
CA HIS A 138 -1.83 -9.71 -4.24
C HIS A 138 -1.74 -8.36 -4.95
N PRO A 139 -2.57 -8.10 -5.98
CA PRO A 139 -2.43 -6.92 -6.83
C PRO A 139 -2.65 -5.58 -6.10
N ILE A 140 -3.48 -5.57 -5.04
CA ILE A 140 -3.62 -4.38 -4.17
C ILE A 140 -2.29 -4.05 -3.49
N TYR A 141 -1.59 -5.05 -2.95
CA TYR A 141 -0.29 -4.83 -2.31
C TYR A 141 0.78 -4.48 -3.32
N THR A 142 0.79 -5.11 -4.49
CA THR A 142 1.68 -4.74 -5.60
C THR A 142 1.56 -3.28 -5.96
N GLY A 143 0.34 -2.77 -6.15
CA GLY A 143 0.10 -1.38 -6.51
C GLY A 143 0.53 -0.40 -5.40
N LEU A 144 0.25 -0.74 -4.14
CA LEU A 144 0.67 0.06 -2.98
C LEU A 144 2.18 0.12 -2.82
N ILE A 145 2.84 -1.04 -2.89
CA ILE A 145 4.30 -1.16 -2.80
C ILE A 145 4.96 -0.35 -3.91
N ALA A 146 4.48 -0.49 -5.16
CA ALA A 146 5.01 0.26 -6.28
C ALA A 146 4.86 1.78 -6.05
N GLY A 147 3.67 2.25 -5.66
CA GLY A 147 3.43 3.66 -5.38
C GLY A 147 4.31 4.22 -4.25
N MET A 148 4.50 3.43 -3.18
CA MET A 148 5.33 3.82 -2.03
C MET A 148 6.80 3.90 -2.39
N LEU A 149 7.33 2.91 -3.12
CA LEU A 149 8.72 2.92 -3.57
C LEU A 149 9.00 4.08 -4.52
N VAL A 150 8.12 4.31 -5.50
CA VAL A 150 8.22 5.47 -6.41
C VAL A 150 8.19 6.79 -5.64
N THR A 151 7.28 6.92 -4.67
CA THR A 151 7.19 8.14 -3.84
C THR A 151 8.44 8.30 -2.97
N GLY A 152 8.95 7.24 -2.34
CA GLY A 152 10.18 7.28 -1.55
C GLY A 152 11.38 7.71 -2.39
N VAL A 153 11.48 7.22 -3.63
CA VAL A 153 12.50 7.65 -4.59
C VAL A 153 12.30 9.11 -4.99
N ALA A 154 11.07 9.55 -5.27
CA ALA A 154 10.79 10.93 -5.67
C ALA A 154 11.15 11.94 -4.56
N VAL A 155 10.95 11.55 -3.30
CA VAL A 155 11.30 12.32 -2.11
C VAL A 155 12.81 12.31 -1.86
N GLY A 156 13.46 11.17 -2.09
CA GLY A 156 14.91 11.04 -2.06
C GLY A 156 15.54 11.17 -0.66
N THR A 157 14.77 11.14 0.42
CA THR A 157 15.31 11.12 1.78
C THR A 157 15.53 9.69 2.27
N VAL A 158 16.50 9.49 3.16
CA VAL A 158 16.83 8.16 3.71
C VAL A 158 15.62 7.59 4.44
N THR A 159 14.95 8.41 5.25
CA THR A 159 13.72 8.05 5.96
C THR A 159 12.59 7.59 5.03
N ALA A 160 12.33 8.31 3.94
CA ALA A 160 11.26 7.95 3.01
C ALA A 160 11.56 6.62 2.28
N ILE A 161 12.82 6.40 1.89
CA ILE A 161 13.24 5.15 1.24
C ILE A 161 13.14 3.97 2.22
N LEU A 162 13.70 4.11 3.42
CA LEU A 162 13.64 3.07 4.45
C LEU A 162 12.19 2.79 4.86
N GLY A 163 11.37 3.84 4.99
CA GLY A 163 9.95 3.72 5.27
C GLY A 163 9.23 2.90 4.21
N ALA A 164 9.41 3.23 2.92
CA ALA A 164 8.83 2.49 1.81
C ALA A 164 9.27 1.02 1.79
N VAL A 165 10.56 0.75 2.03
CA VAL A 165 11.11 -0.62 2.09
C VAL A 165 10.49 -1.41 3.25
N LEU A 166 10.43 -0.85 4.46
CA LEU A 166 9.85 -1.53 5.62
C LEU A 166 8.37 -1.83 5.45
N ILE A 167 7.59 -0.88 4.90
CA ILE A 167 6.18 -1.12 4.59
C ILE A 167 6.06 -2.24 3.56
N SER A 168 6.92 -2.25 2.53
CA SER A 168 6.90 -3.28 1.49
C SER A 168 7.19 -4.68 2.05
N LEU A 169 8.16 -4.79 2.95
CA LEU A 169 8.48 -6.05 3.65
C LEU A 169 7.32 -6.50 4.54
N GLY A 170 6.72 -5.58 5.29
CA GLY A 170 5.55 -5.88 6.12
C GLY A 170 4.34 -6.31 5.29
N MET A 171 4.06 -5.65 4.17
CA MET A 171 3.00 -6.07 3.24
C MET A 171 3.28 -7.43 2.62
N ALA A 172 4.54 -7.71 2.24
CA ALA A 172 4.92 -9.03 1.72
C ALA A 172 4.74 -10.13 2.76
N GLN A 173 5.05 -9.85 4.03
CA GLN A 173 4.79 -10.78 5.11
C GLN A 173 3.29 -10.98 5.36
N LYS A 174 2.51 -9.89 5.34
CA LYS A 174 1.06 -9.94 5.45
C LYS A 174 0.45 -10.79 4.31
N ALA A 175 0.92 -10.58 3.08
CA ALA A 175 0.52 -11.35 1.91
C ALA A 175 0.74 -12.86 2.12
N ARG A 176 1.91 -13.27 2.62
CA ARG A 176 2.21 -14.68 2.93
C ARG A 176 1.28 -15.27 3.98
N MET A 177 0.96 -14.51 5.02
CA MET A 177 0.00 -14.96 6.04
C MET A 177 -1.41 -15.10 5.46
N GLU A 178 -1.80 -14.19 4.57
CA GLU A 178 -3.06 -14.29 3.82
C GLU A 178 -3.10 -15.53 2.94
N GLU A 179 -2.00 -15.91 2.27
CA GLU A 179 -1.95 -17.15 1.48
C GLU A 179 -2.14 -18.41 2.34
N VAL A 180 -1.59 -18.44 3.56
CA VAL A 180 -1.78 -19.57 4.48
C VAL A 180 -3.25 -19.70 4.88
N PHE A 181 -3.89 -18.58 5.23
CA PHE A 181 -5.32 -18.58 5.53
C PHE A 181 -6.16 -18.98 4.31
N LEU A 182 -5.91 -18.39 3.15
CA LEU A 182 -6.66 -18.66 1.93
C LEU A 182 -6.49 -20.13 1.49
N SER A 183 -5.32 -20.72 1.70
CA SER A 183 -5.10 -22.15 1.43
C SER A 183 -5.92 -23.04 2.37
N ALA A 184 -6.08 -22.66 3.63
CA ALA A 184 -6.89 -23.40 4.58
C ALA A 184 -8.40 -23.26 4.29
N GLU A 185 -8.82 -22.08 3.84
CA GLU A 185 -10.21 -21.75 3.58
C GLU A 185 -10.73 -22.26 2.23
N LEU A 186 -9.97 -22.03 1.16
CA LEU A 186 -10.35 -22.35 -0.22
C LEU A 186 -9.91 -23.75 -0.66
N GLY A 187 -9.24 -24.48 0.23
CA GLY A 187 -8.65 -25.78 -0.08
C GLY A 187 -7.22 -25.67 -0.61
N ALA A 188 -6.34 -26.49 -0.04
CA ALA A 188 -4.91 -26.46 -0.32
C ALA A 188 -4.58 -26.81 -1.79
N GLU A 189 -5.41 -27.64 -2.43
CA GLU A 189 -5.20 -28.06 -3.82
C GLU A 189 -5.60 -26.97 -4.81
N GLU A 190 -6.79 -26.38 -4.68
CA GLU A 190 -7.30 -25.34 -5.58
C GLU A 190 -6.43 -24.08 -5.48
N TYR A 191 -6.17 -23.59 -4.26
CA TYR A 191 -5.29 -22.45 -4.06
C TYR A 191 -3.84 -22.79 -4.43
N GLY A 192 -3.39 -24.02 -4.20
CA GLY A 192 -2.07 -24.50 -4.63
C GLY A 192 -1.89 -24.47 -6.15
N ALA A 193 -2.91 -24.85 -6.92
CA ALA A 193 -2.90 -24.76 -8.38
C ALA A 193 -2.82 -23.32 -8.88
N TYR A 194 -3.46 -22.39 -8.17
CA TYR A 194 -3.32 -20.96 -8.44
C TYR A 194 -1.93 -20.42 -8.10
N ARG A 195 -1.39 -20.77 -6.92
CA ARG A 195 -0.03 -20.38 -6.49
C ARG A 195 1.06 -20.83 -7.46
N ARG A 196 0.90 -21.97 -8.11
CA ARG A 196 1.85 -22.47 -9.14
C ARG A 196 1.83 -21.68 -10.45
N ARG A 197 0.73 -20.98 -10.76
CA ARG A 197 0.56 -20.28 -12.05
C ARG A 197 0.82 -18.78 -11.94
N VAL A 198 0.48 -18.17 -10.81
CA VAL A 198 0.48 -16.70 -10.65
C VAL A 198 1.45 -16.29 -9.55
N PRO A 199 2.39 -15.34 -9.78
CA PRO A 199 3.35 -14.90 -8.77
C PRO A 199 2.71 -14.07 -7.64
N MET A 200 3.37 -13.99 -6.49
CA MET A 200 2.79 -13.34 -5.30
C MET A 200 2.60 -11.82 -5.46
N LEU A 201 3.67 -11.09 -5.79
CA LEU A 201 3.70 -9.61 -5.75
C LEU A 201 4.27 -8.95 -6.99
N ILE A 202 5.29 -9.52 -7.64
CA ILE A 202 5.94 -8.90 -8.79
C ILE A 202 5.45 -9.66 -10.04
N PRO A 203 4.79 -8.97 -10.99
CA PRO A 203 4.37 -9.59 -12.23
C PRO A 203 5.55 -10.24 -12.94
N PHE A 204 5.32 -11.37 -13.61
CA PHE A 204 6.32 -12.10 -14.39
C PHE A 204 7.50 -12.72 -13.62
N MET A 205 7.54 -12.61 -12.28
CA MET A 205 8.47 -13.44 -11.49
C MET A 205 8.00 -14.89 -11.43
N PRO A 206 8.91 -15.85 -11.14
CA PRO A 206 8.53 -17.23 -10.90
C PRO A 206 7.46 -17.34 -9.80
N ALA A 207 6.49 -18.21 -10.04
CA ALA A 207 5.45 -18.55 -9.10
C ALA A 207 6.05 -19.35 -7.92
N GLY A 208 6.43 -18.65 -6.85
CA GLY A 208 6.86 -19.22 -5.56
C GLY A 208 5.73 -19.32 -4.54
#